data_AF-A0A7J5F141-F1
#
_entry.id   AF-A0A7J5F141-F1
#
_cell.length_a   1.000
_cell.length_b   1.000
_cell.length_c   1.000
_cell.angle_alpha   90.00
_cell.angle_beta   90.00
_cell.angle_gamma   90.00
#
_symmetry.space_group_name_H-M   'P 1'
#
loop_
_entity.id
_entity.type
_entity.pdbx_description
1 polymer ?
#
loop_
_entity_poly.entity_id
_entity_poly.type
_entity_poly.pdbx_seq_one_letter_code
_entity_poly.pdbx_strand_id
1 'polypeptide(L)'
;MKRFIVPLWKMVLITATGTLGSVTLGLLLHGSGVFDPAGVSFAFVAFGLTGSFIFSFYHVYGLSNSVTAAVSTGVVQFVIASNWMPMLNAGIWSFGVNLPAVWLAFLFERKLASLRWARFMAVGAVYGAVFVLLTLIVGLAHDYADIPSEVFQENFVDGLLIGLGMGLGVQLGEANIDSLRPAP
;
A
#
# COMPACT_ATOMS: atom_id res chain seq x y z
N MET A 1 -17.01 25.45 -2.81
CA MET A 1 -17.15 24.15 -3.51
C MET A 1 -15.90 23.71 -4.28
N LYS A 2 -15.41 24.45 -5.29
CA LYS A 2 -14.21 24.05 -6.08
C LYS A 2 -12.96 23.76 -5.22
N ARG A 3 -12.78 24.50 -4.11
CA ARG A 3 -11.65 24.36 -3.17
C ARG A 3 -11.57 23.00 -2.46
N PHE A 4 -12.67 22.24 -2.37
CA PHE A 4 -12.73 20.92 -1.73
C PHE A 4 -12.96 19.79 -2.73
N ILE A 5 -13.74 20.05 -3.79
CA ILE A 5 -14.09 19.03 -4.79
C ILE A 5 -12.86 18.60 -5.61
N VAL A 6 -11.98 19.54 -5.97
CA VAL A 6 -10.77 19.21 -6.77
C VAL A 6 -9.78 18.35 -5.97
N PRO A 7 -9.43 18.69 -4.71
CA PRO A 7 -8.64 17.81 -3.85
C PRO A 7 -9.27 16.43 -3.66
N LEU A 8 -10.57 16.38 -3.35
CA LEU A 8 -11.27 15.12 -3.08
C LEU A 8 -11.28 14.20 -4.29
N TRP A 9 -11.55 14.74 -5.49
CA TRP A 9 -11.49 13.94 -6.71
C TRP A 9 -10.08 13.38 -6.91
N LYS A 10 -9.02 14.19 -6.86
CA LYS A 10 -7.64 13.68 -7.01
C LYS A 10 -7.33 12.53 -6.05
N MET A 11 -7.79 12.63 -4.80
CA MET A 11 -7.61 11.56 -3.83
C MET A 11 -8.33 10.28 -4.21
N VAL A 12 -9.60 10.39 -4.61
CA VAL A 12 -10.40 9.25 -5.07
C VAL A 12 -9.77 8.60 -6.29
N LEU A 13 -9.27 9.37 -7.26
CA LEU A 13 -8.60 8.82 -8.44
C LEU A 13 -7.37 8.01 -8.07
N ILE A 14 -6.46 8.60 -7.29
CA ILE A 14 -5.20 7.98 -6.89
C ILE A 14 -5.48 6.72 -6.07
N THR A 15 -6.42 6.82 -5.12
CA THR A 15 -6.82 5.67 -4.29
C THR A 15 -7.40 4.55 -5.15
N ALA A 16 -8.34 4.86 -6.05
CA ALA A 16 -8.98 3.87 -6.91
C ALA A 16 -7.97 3.22 -7.87
N THR A 17 -7.15 4.01 -8.56
CA THR A 17 -6.17 3.48 -9.53
C THR A 17 -5.08 2.66 -8.85
N GLY A 18 -4.56 3.10 -7.71
CA GLY A 18 -3.62 2.30 -6.91
C GLY A 18 -4.23 0.99 -6.42
N THR A 19 -5.46 1.03 -5.89
CA THR A 19 -6.18 -0.18 -5.45
C THR A 19 -6.38 -1.14 -6.62
N LEU A 20 -6.85 -0.65 -7.77
CA LEU A 20 -7.06 -1.45 -8.98
C LEU A 20 -5.77 -2.08 -9.49
N GLY A 21 -4.63 -1.37 -9.42
CA GLY A 21 -3.34 -1.92 -9.81
C GLY A 21 -2.95 -3.12 -8.95
N SER A 22 -3.10 -3.03 -7.63
CA SER A 22 -2.87 -4.15 -6.71
C SER A 22 -3.86 -5.31 -6.95
N VAL A 23 -5.16 -5.01 -7.00
CA VAL A 23 -6.21 -6.02 -7.21
C VAL A 23 -6.05 -6.76 -8.55
N THR A 24 -5.62 -6.06 -9.60
CA THR A 24 -5.37 -6.68 -10.92
C THR A 24 -4.27 -7.73 -10.83
N LEU A 25 -3.17 -7.45 -10.13
CA LEU A 25 -2.11 -8.45 -9.92
C LEU A 25 -2.59 -9.62 -9.05
N GLY A 26 -3.37 -9.33 -8.00
CA GLY A 26 -3.99 -10.38 -7.20
C GLY A 26 -4.93 -11.28 -8.02
N LEU A 27 -5.75 -10.71 -8.91
CA LEU A 27 -6.65 -11.47 -9.79
C LEU A 27 -5.88 -12.40 -10.74
N LEU A 28 -4.72 -11.97 -11.22
CA LEU A 28 -3.88 -12.78 -12.12
C LEU A 28 -3.29 -14.00 -11.43
N LEU A 29 -3.01 -13.91 -10.12
CA LEU A 29 -2.39 -15.00 -9.35
C LEU A 29 -3.41 -15.89 -8.64
N HIS A 30 -4.40 -15.26 -7.99
CA HIS A 30 -5.29 -15.91 -7.04
C HIS A 30 -6.75 -15.99 -7.53
N GLY A 31 -7.02 -15.49 -8.75
CA GLY A 31 -8.38 -15.44 -9.30
C GLY A 31 -9.33 -14.66 -8.40
N SER A 32 -10.59 -15.09 -8.31
CA SER A 32 -11.61 -14.44 -7.48
C SER A 32 -11.34 -14.54 -5.97
N GLY A 33 -10.36 -15.32 -5.53
CA GLY A 33 -9.99 -15.47 -4.11
C GLY A 33 -9.61 -14.14 -3.45
N VAL A 34 -9.14 -13.16 -4.24
CA VAL A 34 -8.81 -11.80 -3.74
C VAL A 34 -9.98 -11.06 -3.11
N PHE A 35 -11.22 -11.49 -3.36
CA PHE A 35 -12.43 -10.89 -2.79
C PHE A 35 -12.97 -11.64 -1.58
N ASP A 36 -12.35 -12.74 -1.15
CA ASP A 36 -12.69 -13.44 0.08
C ASP A 36 -11.96 -12.77 1.28
N PRO A 37 -12.66 -12.04 2.17
CA PRO A 37 -12.03 -11.33 3.28
C PRO A 37 -11.33 -12.24 4.29
N ALA A 38 -11.64 -13.55 4.29
CA ALA A 38 -10.98 -14.54 5.15
C ALA A 38 -9.71 -15.13 4.49
N GLY A 39 -9.52 -14.93 3.19
CA GLY A 39 -8.39 -15.46 2.43
C GLY A 39 -7.15 -14.58 2.51
N VAL A 40 -5.96 -15.20 2.42
CA VAL A 40 -4.66 -14.49 2.41
C VAL A 40 -4.55 -13.53 1.22
N SER A 41 -5.13 -13.90 0.08
CA SER A 41 -5.13 -13.09 -1.14
C SER A 41 -5.97 -11.81 -1.04
N PHE A 42 -6.80 -11.65 0.01
CA PHE A 42 -7.46 -10.38 0.32
C PHE A 42 -6.46 -9.27 0.67
N ALA A 43 -5.22 -9.62 1.01
CA ALA A 43 -4.13 -8.66 1.22
C ALA A 43 -3.97 -7.70 0.02
N PHE A 44 -4.20 -8.16 -1.21
CA PHE A 44 -4.18 -7.31 -2.41
C PHE A 44 -5.23 -6.20 -2.40
N VAL A 45 -6.41 -6.46 -1.84
CA VAL A 45 -7.47 -5.45 -1.65
C VAL A 45 -7.13 -4.58 -0.45
N ALA A 46 -6.86 -5.19 0.71
CA ALA A 46 -6.71 -4.48 1.97
C ALA A 46 -5.49 -3.53 2.00
N PHE A 47 -4.31 -4.02 1.63
CA PHE A 47 -3.08 -3.22 1.60
C PHE A 47 -3.01 -2.33 0.36
N GLY A 48 -3.57 -2.79 -0.77
CA GLY A 48 -3.74 -1.95 -1.96
C GLY A 48 -4.59 -0.71 -1.68
N LEU A 49 -5.73 -0.87 -1.01
CA LEU A 49 -6.61 0.24 -0.64
C LEU A 49 -5.95 1.19 0.36
N THR A 50 -5.40 0.65 1.44
CA THR A 50 -4.86 1.47 2.52
C THR A 50 -3.58 2.19 2.13
N GLY A 51 -2.66 1.51 1.44
CA GLY A 51 -1.47 2.14 0.88
C GLY A 51 -1.80 3.24 -0.13
N SER A 52 -2.73 2.98 -1.06
CA SER A 52 -3.14 3.99 -2.06
C SER A 52 -3.83 5.20 -1.42
N PHE A 53 -4.64 4.97 -0.38
CA PHE A 53 -5.30 6.03 0.36
C PHE A 53 -4.28 6.94 1.06
N ILE A 54 -3.33 6.36 1.79
CA ILE A 54 -2.23 7.10 2.44
C ILE A 54 -1.44 7.90 1.41
N PHE A 55 -1.14 7.28 0.27
CA PHE A 55 -0.43 7.92 -0.83
C PHE A 55 -1.20 9.11 -1.42
N SER A 56 -2.53 8.99 -1.52
CA SER A 56 -3.36 10.08 -2.02
C SER A 56 -3.30 11.34 -1.15
N PHE A 57 -3.17 11.18 0.18
CA PHE A 57 -2.96 12.31 1.11
C PHE A 57 -1.61 12.98 0.90
N TYR A 58 -0.57 12.19 0.62
CA TYR A 58 0.74 12.72 0.26
C TYR A 58 0.67 13.61 -0.97
N HIS A 59 0.05 13.14 -2.05
CA HIS A 59 -0.07 13.93 -3.29
C HIS A 59 -0.84 15.24 -3.09
N VAL A 60 -1.96 15.20 -2.36
CA VAL A 60 -2.91 16.31 -2.30
C VAL A 60 -2.60 17.31 -1.18
N TYR A 61 -2.14 16.82 -0.02
CA TYR A 61 -1.98 17.62 1.19
C TYR A 61 -0.58 17.57 1.80
N GLY A 62 0.35 16.83 1.19
CA GLY A 62 1.74 16.72 1.62
C GLY A 62 1.94 15.81 2.84
N LEU A 63 3.21 15.67 3.23
CA LEU A 63 3.71 14.64 4.14
C LEU A 63 3.01 14.61 5.52
N SER A 64 2.81 15.76 6.16
CA SER A 64 2.23 15.80 7.52
C SER A 64 0.86 15.15 7.56
N ASN A 65 0.07 15.30 6.49
CA ASN A 65 -1.26 14.71 6.39
C ASN A 65 -1.18 13.21 6.05
N SER A 66 -0.15 12.77 5.32
CA SER A 66 0.12 11.36 5.04
C SER A 66 0.48 10.58 6.31
N VAL A 67 1.26 11.18 7.22
CA VAL A 67 1.55 10.57 8.53
C VAL A 67 0.26 10.39 9.32
N THR A 68 -0.57 11.44 9.42
CA THR A 68 -1.87 11.35 10.10
C THR A 68 -2.78 10.32 9.45
N ALA A 69 -2.81 10.25 8.12
CA ALA A 69 -3.57 9.25 7.38
C ALA A 69 -3.07 7.83 7.69
N ALA A 70 -1.76 7.59 7.65
CA ALA A 70 -1.19 6.28 7.96
C ALA A 70 -1.45 5.83 9.40
N VAL A 71 -1.34 6.73 10.38
CA VAL A 71 -1.68 6.44 11.77
C VAL A 71 -3.18 6.14 11.90
N SER A 72 -4.05 6.97 11.33
CA SER A 72 -5.50 6.81 11.45
C SER A 72 -5.98 5.53 10.75
N THR A 73 -5.50 5.28 9.53
CA THR A 73 -5.77 4.04 8.78
C THR A 73 -5.21 2.83 9.51
N GLY A 74 -4.01 2.93 10.09
CA GLY A 74 -3.42 1.88 10.93
C GLY A 74 -4.26 1.58 12.17
N VAL A 75 -4.82 2.59 12.85
CA VAL A 75 -5.74 2.38 13.98
C VAL A 75 -7.00 1.64 13.53
N VAL A 76 -7.62 2.05 12.41
CA VAL A 76 -8.81 1.38 11.88
C VAL A 76 -8.51 -0.07 11.52
N GLN A 77 -7.41 -0.31 10.81
CA GLN A 77 -6.96 -1.67 10.48
C GLN A 77 -6.69 -2.49 11.73
N PHE A 78 -6.04 -1.92 12.74
CA PHE A 78 -5.74 -2.60 13.98
C PHE A 78 -7.00 -3.06 14.71
N VAL A 79 -8.00 -2.18 14.82
CA VAL A 79 -9.29 -2.50 15.46
C VAL A 79 -9.97 -3.64 14.71
N ILE A 80 -10.00 -3.61 13.38
CA ILE A 80 -10.63 -4.66 12.56
C ILE A 80 -9.84 -5.97 12.69
N ALA A 81 -8.53 -5.94 12.45
CA ALA A 81 -7.64 -7.10 12.45
C ALA A 81 -7.57 -7.78 13.81
N SER A 82 -7.67 -7.04 14.92
CA SER A 82 -7.68 -7.61 16.28
C SER A 82 -8.87 -8.53 16.56
N ASN A 83 -9.91 -8.56 15.69
CA ASN A 83 -11.00 -9.54 15.80
C ASN A 83 -10.64 -10.89 15.16
N TRP A 84 -9.55 -10.97 14.37
CA TRP A 84 -9.22 -12.12 13.52
C TRP A 84 -7.81 -12.68 13.79
N MET A 85 -6.92 -11.89 14.40
CA MET A 85 -5.55 -12.28 14.72
C MET A 85 -5.10 -11.74 16.09
N PRO A 86 -4.04 -12.31 16.68
CA PRO A 86 -3.48 -11.80 17.94
C PRO A 86 -3.14 -10.30 17.85
N MET A 87 -3.39 -9.56 18.95
CA MET A 87 -3.17 -8.11 18.99
C MET A 87 -1.75 -7.69 18.56
N LEU A 88 -0.73 -8.48 18.91
CA LEU A 88 0.65 -8.20 18.48
C LEU A 88 0.78 -8.25 16.96
N ASN A 89 0.24 -9.27 16.32
CA ASN A 89 0.26 -9.42 14.85
C ASN A 89 -0.57 -8.31 14.19
N ALA A 90 -1.77 -8.04 14.71
CA ALA A 90 -2.62 -6.95 14.23
C ALA A 90 -1.87 -5.61 14.28
N GLY A 91 -1.14 -5.34 15.36
CA GLY A 91 -0.32 -4.13 15.51
C GLY A 91 0.82 -4.06 14.50
N ILE A 92 1.57 -5.16 14.33
CA ILE A 92 2.71 -5.22 13.40
C ILE A 92 2.24 -5.01 11.96
N TRP A 93 1.16 -5.65 11.53
CA TRP A 93 0.65 -5.48 10.18
C TRP A 93 0.03 -4.10 9.94
N SER A 94 -0.73 -3.58 10.90
CA SER A 94 -1.46 -2.31 10.73
C SER A 94 -0.57 -1.07 10.80
N PHE A 95 0.48 -1.09 11.62
CA PHE A 95 1.39 0.04 11.78
C PHE A 95 2.75 -0.20 11.13
N GLY A 96 3.27 -1.43 11.22
CA GLY A 96 4.58 -1.78 10.69
C GLY A 96 4.64 -1.68 9.17
N VAL A 97 3.57 -2.01 8.43
CA VAL A 97 3.59 -1.87 6.97
C VAL A 97 3.36 -0.40 6.55
N ASN A 98 2.43 0.28 7.21
CA ASN A 98 1.97 1.61 6.80
C ASN A 98 2.88 2.77 7.21
N LEU A 99 3.56 2.71 8.37
CA LEU A 99 4.43 3.81 8.82
C LEU A 99 5.75 3.91 8.03
N PRO A 100 6.44 2.80 7.72
CA PRO A 100 7.59 2.83 6.82
C PRO A 100 7.22 3.23 5.40
N ALA A 101 6.00 2.93 4.92
CA ALA A 101 5.49 3.43 3.65
C ALA A 101 5.55 4.95 3.56
N VAL A 102 5.15 5.64 4.64
CA VAL A 102 5.20 7.11 4.74
C VAL A 102 6.63 7.62 4.87
N TRP A 103 7.47 6.93 5.66
CA TRP A 103 8.88 7.29 5.81
C TRP A 103 9.67 7.15 4.50
N LEU A 104 9.33 6.14 3.69
CA LEU A 104 9.93 5.92 2.38
C LEU A 104 9.41 6.92 1.37
N ALA A 105 8.10 7.20 1.32
CA ALA A 105 7.55 8.28 0.50
C ALA A 105 8.28 9.62 0.76
N PHE A 106 8.62 9.93 2.01
CA PHE A 106 9.43 11.09 2.40
C PHE A 106 10.88 11.06 1.87
N LEU A 107 11.57 9.94 2.01
CA LEU A 107 12.95 9.79 1.51
C LEU A 107 13.01 9.87 -0.02
N PHE A 108 11.97 9.37 -0.69
CA PHE A 108 11.81 9.43 -2.14
C PHE A 108 11.53 10.85 -2.66
N GLU A 109 10.68 11.64 -1.97
CA GLU A 109 10.40 13.04 -2.33
C GLU A 109 11.67 13.90 -2.41
N ARG A 110 12.61 13.66 -1.48
CA ARG A 110 13.86 14.44 -1.37
C ARG A 110 15.00 13.93 -2.25
N LYS A 111 15.07 12.63 -2.57
CA LYS A 111 16.23 12.03 -3.25
C LYS A 111 15.95 11.43 -4.62
N LEU A 112 14.70 11.07 -4.92
CA LEU A 112 14.31 10.30 -6.12
C LEU A 112 13.42 11.10 -7.07
N ALA A 113 13.36 12.42 -6.87
CA ALA A 113 12.69 13.38 -7.75
C ALA A 113 13.17 13.31 -9.22
N SER A 114 14.38 12.79 -9.48
CA SER A 114 14.89 12.56 -10.84
C SER A 114 14.20 11.41 -11.58
N LEU A 115 13.61 10.44 -10.87
CA LEU A 115 12.87 9.32 -11.45
C LEU A 115 11.43 9.72 -11.79
N ARG A 116 11.27 10.57 -12.81
CA ARG A 116 9.97 11.14 -13.21
C ARG A 116 8.82 10.12 -13.36
N TRP A 117 9.10 8.95 -13.92
CA TRP A 117 8.10 7.95 -14.32
C TRP A 117 8.09 6.68 -13.47
N ALA A 118 9.14 6.44 -12.67
CA ALA A 118 9.31 5.21 -11.89
C ALA A 118 9.23 5.43 -10.37
N ARG A 119 9.01 6.67 -9.92
CA ARG A 119 9.02 7.01 -8.50
C ARG A 119 8.04 6.19 -7.67
N PHE A 120 6.80 6.00 -8.12
CA PHE A 120 5.80 5.28 -7.33
C PHE A 120 5.93 3.77 -7.47
N MET A 121 6.46 3.27 -8.59
CA MET A 121 6.86 1.86 -8.68
C MET A 121 7.95 1.53 -7.67
N ALA A 122 8.94 2.41 -7.50
CA ALA A 122 10.01 2.21 -6.53
C ALA A 122 9.49 2.35 -5.08
N VAL A 123 8.62 3.32 -4.78
CA VAL A 123 7.92 3.39 -3.47
C VAL A 123 7.11 2.12 -3.21
N GLY A 124 6.38 1.64 -4.22
CA GLY A 124 5.63 0.39 -4.17
C GLY A 124 6.52 -0.83 -3.93
N ALA A 125 7.65 -0.94 -4.61
CA ALA A 125 8.60 -2.04 -4.41
C ALA A 125 9.14 -2.07 -2.97
N VAL A 126 9.48 -0.91 -2.39
CA VAL A 126 9.95 -0.87 -1.01
C VAL A 126 8.80 -1.11 -0.03
N TYR A 127 7.58 -0.63 -0.31
CA TYR A 127 6.39 -0.99 0.47
C TYR A 127 6.22 -2.52 0.55
N GLY A 128 6.29 -3.20 -0.59
CA GLY A 128 6.24 -4.65 -0.65
C GLY A 128 7.41 -5.33 0.07
N ALA A 129 8.63 -4.80 -0.07
CA ALA A 129 9.78 -5.34 0.64
C ALA A 129 9.66 -5.20 2.18
N VAL A 130 9.12 -4.07 2.68
CA VAL A 130 8.86 -3.90 4.12
C VAL A 130 7.79 -4.85 4.60
N PHE A 131 6.70 -5.03 3.84
CA PHE A 131 5.67 -6.00 4.13
C PHE A 131 6.30 -7.38 4.36
N VAL A 132 7.11 -7.84 3.40
CA VAL A 132 7.85 -9.12 3.49
C VAL A 132 8.78 -9.19 4.69
N LEU A 133 9.57 -8.15 4.96
CA LEU A 133 10.50 -8.14 6.08
C LEU A 133 9.77 -8.24 7.43
N LEU A 134 8.59 -7.63 7.54
CA LEU A 134 7.77 -7.75 8.74
C LEU A 134 7.15 -9.13 8.87
N THR A 135 6.69 -9.73 7.77
CA THR A 135 6.27 -11.14 7.74
C THR A 135 7.37 -12.04 8.28
N LEU A 136 8.61 -11.82 7.83
CA LEU A 136 9.79 -12.56 8.27
C LEU A 136 10.06 -12.39 9.76
N ILE A 137 10.06 -11.15 10.26
CA ILE A 137 10.33 -10.87 11.67
C ILE A 137 9.25 -11.50 12.57
N VAL A 138 7.97 -11.41 12.18
CA VAL A 138 6.87 -12.06 12.89
C VAL A 138 7.00 -13.58 12.85
N GLY A 139 7.37 -14.12 11.70
CA GLY A 139 7.69 -15.53 11.47
C GLY A 139 8.74 -16.04 12.47
N LEU A 140 9.88 -15.36 12.52
CA LEU A 140 10.99 -15.69 13.41
C LEU A 140 10.63 -15.52 14.90
N ALA A 141 9.87 -14.49 15.25
CA ALA A 141 9.52 -14.19 16.65
C ALA A 141 8.55 -15.20 17.28
N HIS A 142 7.82 -15.97 16.46
CA HIS A 142 6.83 -16.96 16.93
C HIS A 142 7.28 -18.41 16.70
N ASP A 143 8.59 -18.63 16.47
CA ASP A 143 9.16 -19.96 16.17
C ASP A 143 8.41 -20.69 15.04
N TYR A 144 8.01 -19.96 14.00
CA TYR A 144 7.50 -20.54 12.76
C TYR A 144 8.63 -21.19 11.93
N ALA A 145 9.56 -21.89 12.58
CA ALA A 145 10.68 -22.60 11.96
C ALA A 145 10.23 -23.65 10.93
N ASP A 146 8.96 -24.03 10.97
CA ASP A 146 8.33 -25.02 10.10
C ASP A 146 7.43 -24.43 9.00
N ILE A 147 7.41 -23.09 8.78
CA ILE A 147 6.70 -22.56 7.59
C ILE A 147 7.38 -23.13 6.33
N PRO A 148 6.65 -23.87 5.48
CA PRO A 148 7.23 -24.39 4.24
C PRO A 148 7.81 -23.24 3.42
N SER A 149 8.99 -23.43 2.85
CA SER A 149 9.66 -22.41 2.04
C SER A 149 8.79 -21.91 0.88
N GLU A 150 7.87 -22.73 0.40
CA GLU A 150 6.88 -22.41 -0.63
C GLU A 150 5.89 -21.34 -0.15
N VAL A 151 5.31 -21.51 1.04
CA VAL A 151 4.40 -20.53 1.67
C VAL A 151 5.13 -19.22 1.95
N PHE A 152 6.40 -19.30 2.30
CA PHE A 152 7.24 -18.11 2.48
C PHE A 152 7.47 -17.36 1.15
N GLN A 153 7.82 -18.10 0.08
CA GLN A 153 8.02 -17.53 -1.26
C GLN A 153 6.73 -16.93 -1.82
N GLU A 154 5.58 -17.58 -1.61
CA GLU A 154 4.27 -17.05 -2.01
C GLU A 154 3.97 -15.72 -1.31
N ASN A 155 4.15 -15.65 0.02
CA ASN A 155 3.97 -14.39 0.76
C ASN A 155 4.98 -13.31 0.34
N PHE A 156 6.21 -13.70 -0.02
CA PHE A 156 7.22 -12.79 -0.55
C PHE A 156 6.75 -12.16 -1.87
N VAL A 157 6.35 -13.01 -2.80
CA VAL A 157 5.89 -12.61 -4.14
C VAL A 157 4.63 -11.77 -4.03
N ASP A 158 3.67 -12.18 -3.20
CA ASP A 158 2.43 -11.44 -2.96
C ASP A 158 2.71 -10.06 -2.39
N GLY A 159 3.54 -9.94 -1.34
CA GLY A 159 3.91 -8.65 -0.76
C GLY A 159 4.55 -7.71 -1.78
N LEU A 160 5.49 -8.21 -2.59
CA LEU A 160 6.14 -7.43 -3.65
C LEU A 160 5.15 -6.98 -4.72
N LEU A 161 4.23 -7.86 -5.13
CA LEU A 161 3.26 -7.57 -6.17
C LEU A 161 2.17 -6.62 -5.71
N ILE A 162 1.70 -6.72 -4.45
CA ILE A 162 0.83 -5.72 -3.83
C ILE A 162 1.47 -4.33 -3.98
N GLY A 163 2.72 -4.22 -3.56
CA GLY A 163 3.48 -2.97 -3.64
C GLY A 163 3.66 -2.44 -5.06
N LEU A 164 4.12 -3.29 -5.99
CA LEU A 164 4.34 -2.90 -7.38
C LEU A 164 3.05 -2.54 -8.12
N GLY A 165 2.00 -3.34 -7.95
CA GLY A 165 0.68 -3.08 -8.54
C GLY A 165 0.09 -1.78 -8.04
N MET A 166 0.15 -1.55 -6.72
CA MET A 166 -0.23 -0.28 -6.12
C MET A 166 0.56 0.90 -6.71
N GLY A 167 1.90 0.77 -6.75
CA GLY A 167 2.78 1.82 -7.26
C GLY A 167 2.53 2.18 -8.72
N LEU A 168 2.31 1.18 -9.57
CA LEU A 168 1.91 1.35 -10.97
C LEU A 168 0.55 2.05 -11.09
N GLY A 169 -0.44 1.59 -10.32
CA GLY A 169 -1.78 2.18 -10.31
C GLY A 169 -1.76 3.65 -9.90
N VAL A 170 -1.07 3.98 -8.81
CA VAL A 170 -0.87 5.36 -8.35
C VAL A 170 -0.19 6.22 -9.43
N GLN A 171 0.83 5.70 -10.10
CA GLN A 171 1.52 6.40 -11.18
C GLN A 171 0.59 6.74 -12.35
N LEU A 172 -0.30 5.81 -12.72
CA LEU A 172 -1.32 6.06 -13.74
C LEU A 172 -2.35 7.09 -13.27
N GLY A 173 -2.78 7.03 -12.01
CA GLY A 173 -3.66 8.03 -11.41
C GLY A 173 -3.07 9.44 -11.47
N GLU A 174 -1.79 9.59 -11.12
CA GLU A 174 -1.10 10.87 -11.21
C GLU A 174 -0.89 11.36 -12.65
N ALA A 175 -0.49 10.49 -13.56
CA ALA A 175 -0.32 10.84 -14.96
C ALA A 175 -1.62 11.38 -15.58
N ASN A 176 -2.78 10.82 -15.20
CA ASN A 176 -4.09 11.32 -15.60
C ASN A 176 -4.43 12.68 -14.99
N ILE A 177 -4.01 12.95 -13.75
CA ILE A 177 -4.22 14.27 -13.13
C ILE A 177 -3.37 15.33 -13.85
N ASP A 178 -2.14 14.98 -14.21
CA ASP A 178 -1.20 15.90 -14.83
C ASP A 178 -1.56 16.18 -16.29
N SER A 179 -2.11 15.21 -17.03
CA SER A 179 -2.60 15.41 -18.40
C SER A 179 -3.80 16.37 -18.50
N LEU A 180 -4.54 16.54 -17.41
CA LEU A 180 -5.68 17.46 -17.31
C LEU A 180 -5.26 18.90 -16.92
N ARG A 181 -3.98 19.16 -16.67
CA ARG A 181 -3.49 20.51 -16.39
C ARG A 181 -3.33 21.28 -17.71
N PRO A 182 -3.83 22.52 -17.82
CA PRO A 182 -3.53 23.36 -18.97
C PRO A 182 -2.01 23.55 -19.08
N ALA A 183 -1.49 23.46 -20.31
CA ALA A 183 -0.09 23.73 -20.60
C ALA A 183 0.29 25.15 -20.10
N PRO A 184 1.52 25.33 -19.60
CA PRO A 184 1.99 26.63 -19.13
C PRO A 184 1.96 27.71 -20.22
#